data_AF-A0A2N3CAW4-F1
#
_entry.id   AF-A0A2N3CAW4-F1
#
_cell.length_a   1.000
_cell.length_b   1.000
_cell.length_c   1.000
_cell.angle_alpha   90.00
_cell.angle_beta   90.00
_cell.angle_gamma   90.00
#
_symmetry.space_group_name_H-M   'P 1'
#
loop_
_entity.id
_entity.type
_entity.pdbx_description
1 polymer ?
#
loop_
_entity_poly.entity_id
_entity_poly.type
_entity_poly.pdbx_seq_one_letter_code
_entity_poly.pdbx_strand_id
1 'polypeptide(L)'
;VGHSMGGYPITAAAERAPEKVAALVYVCAYVPVAGMSMADMRRAGPRQLLTDAIQVSRDRVTMTIDPAKAAGKFYQDCPQAIADYAVPRLCPQPIAPQEAPLPSTARAEALRRHYILCEDDRTIPPEYQETMSAGIADVHRLPCGHSPFFAMPDRLATILSSIANET
;
A
#
# COMPACT_ATOMS: atom_id res chain seq x y z
N VAL A 1 -9.38 -4.85 -2.56
CA VAL A 1 -8.32 -4.78 -1.53
C VAL A 1 -7.01 -4.44 -2.22
N GLY A 2 -6.26 -3.45 -1.73
CA GLY A 2 -5.00 -3.01 -2.32
C GLY A 2 -3.98 -2.68 -1.24
N HIS A 3 -2.79 -3.27 -1.36
CA HIS A 3 -1.68 -3.11 -0.41
C HIS A 3 -0.62 -2.16 -0.98
N SER A 4 -0.06 -1.26 -0.16
CA SER A 4 1.05 -0.39 -0.57
C SER A 4 0.72 0.43 -1.84
N MET A 5 1.51 0.31 -2.92
CA MET A 5 1.19 0.89 -4.24
C MET A 5 -0.19 0.46 -4.75
N GLY A 6 -0.65 -0.74 -4.38
CA GLY A 6 -1.91 -1.34 -4.78
C GLY A 6 -3.15 -0.49 -4.49
N GLY A 7 -3.05 0.55 -3.66
CA GLY A 7 -4.08 1.57 -3.53
C GLY A 7 -4.42 2.26 -4.87
N TYR A 8 -3.42 2.64 -5.66
CA TYR A 8 -3.63 3.28 -6.97
C TYR A 8 -4.46 2.43 -7.96
N PRO A 9 -4.08 1.18 -8.28
CA PRO A 9 -4.84 0.38 -9.25
C PRO A 9 -6.25 0.02 -8.75
N ILE A 10 -6.49 -0.20 -7.44
CA ILE A 10 -7.86 -0.46 -6.96
C ILE A 10 -8.75 0.78 -7.09
N THR A 11 -8.21 1.97 -6.80
CA THR A 11 -8.92 3.23 -6.96
C THR A 11 -9.19 3.50 -8.43
N ALA A 12 -8.23 3.26 -9.32
CA ALA A 12 -8.43 3.40 -10.76
C ALA A 12 -9.50 2.43 -11.31
N ALA A 13 -9.53 1.20 -10.82
CA ALA A 13 -10.55 0.22 -11.20
C ALA A 13 -11.96 0.65 -10.72
N ALA A 14 -12.06 1.09 -9.47
CA ALA A 14 -13.31 1.61 -8.90
C ALA A 14 -13.77 2.92 -9.56
N GLU A 15 -12.85 3.81 -9.94
CA GLU A 15 -13.19 5.03 -10.67
C GLU A 15 -13.81 4.70 -12.03
N ARG A 16 -13.33 3.64 -12.70
CA ARG A 16 -13.83 3.22 -14.01
C ARG A 16 -15.17 2.50 -13.93
N ALA A 17 -15.33 1.60 -12.97
CA ALA A 17 -16.51 0.73 -12.83
C ALA A 17 -16.96 0.61 -11.36
N PRO A 18 -17.40 1.72 -10.73
CA PRO A 18 -17.78 1.74 -9.31
C PRO A 18 -18.96 0.81 -9.03
N GLU A 19 -19.85 0.59 -9.99
CA GLU A 19 -20.98 -0.33 -9.87
C GLU A 19 -20.57 -1.81 -9.70
N LYS A 20 -19.30 -2.13 -9.95
CA LYS A 20 -18.73 -3.48 -9.76
C LYS A 20 -17.92 -3.61 -8.48
N VAL A 21 -17.82 -2.54 -7.69
CA VAL A 21 -16.98 -2.49 -6.49
C VAL A 21 -17.85 -2.19 -5.29
N ALA A 22 -18.02 -3.19 -4.44
CA ALA A 22 -18.82 -3.07 -3.23
C ALA A 22 -18.14 -2.14 -2.19
N ALA A 23 -16.83 -2.29 -2.01
CA ALA A 23 -16.01 -1.44 -1.16
C ALA A 23 -14.53 -1.43 -1.60
N LEU A 24 -13.81 -0.38 -1.23
CA LEU A 24 -12.35 -0.28 -1.35
C LEU A 24 -11.71 -0.52 0.02
N VAL A 25 -10.71 -1.41 0.07
CA VAL A 25 -9.93 -1.66 1.29
C VAL A 25 -8.46 -1.38 0.99
N TYR A 26 -7.92 -0.35 1.65
CA TYR A 26 -6.52 0.06 1.57
C TYR A 26 -5.75 -0.57 2.73
N VAL A 27 -4.71 -1.35 2.45
CA VAL A 27 -3.90 -2.04 3.48
C VAL A 27 -2.52 -1.44 3.49
N CYS A 28 -2.20 -0.65 4.52
CA CYS A 28 -0.99 0.20 4.60
C CYS A 28 -0.58 0.76 3.23
N ALA A 29 -1.58 1.33 2.56
CA ALA A 29 -1.50 1.68 1.14
C ALA A 29 -1.53 3.19 0.95
N TYR A 30 -1.03 3.64 -0.20
CA TYR A 30 -1.27 4.99 -0.67
C TYR A 30 -2.75 5.15 -1.03
N VAL A 31 -3.43 6.16 -0.45
CA VAL A 31 -4.77 6.57 -0.90
C VAL A 31 -4.57 7.66 -1.96
N PRO A 32 -4.94 7.43 -3.23
CA PRO A 32 -4.64 8.39 -4.29
C PRO A 32 -5.35 9.73 -4.08
N VAL A 33 -4.66 10.82 -4.41
CA VAL A 33 -5.23 12.17 -4.54
C VAL A 33 -5.34 12.48 -6.04
N ALA A 34 -6.50 12.97 -6.49
CA ALA A 34 -6.70 13.34 -7.88
C ALA A 34 -5.61 14.30 -8.38
N GLY A 35 -5.03 14.00 -9.55
CA GLY A 35 -3.93 14.74 -10.16
C GLY A 35 -2.53 14.40 -9.63
N MET A 36 -2.41 13.64 -8.53
CA MET A 36 -1.10 13.25 -7.97
C MET A 36 -0.74 11.81 -8.35
N SER A 37 0.48 11.61 -8.84
CA SER A 37 1.04 10.27 -9.02
C SER A 37 1.47 9.65 -7.68
N MET A 38 1.66 8.34 -7.63
CA MET A 38 2.18 7.69 -6.42
C MET A 38 3.59 8.20 -6.10
N ALA A 39 4.39 8.50 -7.13
CA ALA A 39 5.70 9.11 -6.95
C ALA A 39 5.61 10.49 -6.28
N ASP A 40 4.62 11.31 -6.62
CA ASP A 40 4.38 12.62 -5.98
C ASP A 40 3.94 12.46 -4.53
N MET A 41 2.99 11.55 -4.27
CA MET A 41 2.57 11.20 -2.91
C MET A 41 3.76 10.73 -2.07
N ARG A 42 4.60 9.84 -2.61
CA ARG A 42 5.82 9.38 -1.92
C ARG A 42 6.72 10.56 -1.59
N ARG A 43 7.00 11.47 -2.53
CA ARG A 43 7.84 12.66 -2.30
C ARG A 43 7.25 13.61 -1.25
N ALA A 44 5.92 13.73 -1.18
CA ALA A 44 5.22 14.56 -0.21
C ALA A 44 5.17 13.94 1.20
N GLY A 45 5.47 12.65 1.34
CA GLY A 45 5.50 11.97 2.63
C GLY A 45 6.52 12.58 3.61
N PRO A 46 6.21 12.59 4.92
CA PRO A 46 7.01 13.29 5.94
C PRO A 46 8.42 12.69 6.10
N ARG A 47 8.60 11.43 5.73
CA ARG A 47 9.87 10.71 5.78
C ARG A 47 9.98 9.76 4.59
N GLN A 48 11.20 9.62 4.06
CA GLN A 48 11.49 8.76 2.92
C GLN A 48 12.15 7.45 3.38
N LEU A 49 11.35 6.51 3.88
CA LEU A 49 11.85 5.29 4.52
C LEU A 49 12.44 4.26 3.57
N LEU A 50 12.16 4.32 2.27
CA LEU A 50 12.67 3.37 1.28
C LEU A 50 13.86 3.87 0.47
N THR A 51 14.22 5.16 0.54
CA THR A 51 15.20 5.77 -0.39
C THR A 51 16.54 5.05 -0.42
N ASP A 52 17.03 4.59 0.73
CA ASP A 52 18.32 3.91 0.82
C ASP A 52 18.31 2.47 0.30
N ALA A 53 17.12 1.89 0.07
CA ALA A 53 16.94 0.53 -0.43
C ALA A 53 16.53 0.48 -1.91
N ILE A 54 16.05 1.58 -2.49
CA ILE A 54 15.64 1.62 -3.90
C ILE A 54 16.86 1.64 -4.83
N GLN A 55 16.86 0.76 -5.81
CA GLN A 55 17.85 0.69 -6.88
C GLN A 55 17.14 0.87 -8.23
N VAL A 56 17.46 1.95 -8.95
CA VAL A 56 16.88 2.24 -10.28
C VAL A 56 17.72 1.56 -11.37
N SER A 57 17.08 0.92 -12.33
CA SER A 57 17.76 0.30 -13.48
C SER A 57 18.49 1.35 -14.33
N ARG A 58 19.53 0.93 -15.06
CA ARG A 58 20.36 1.86 -15.86
C ARG A 58 19.56 2.64 -16.91
N ASP A 59 18.56 2.00 -17.52
CA ASP A 59 17.63 2.58 -18.48
C ASP A 59 16.50 3.39 -17.82
N ARG A 60 16.43 3.40 -16.48
CA ARG A 60 15.43 4.10 -15.66
C ARG A 60 13.98 3.69 -15.90
N VAL A 61 13.74 2.48 -16.41
CA VAL A 61 12.38 1.98 -16.66
C VAL A 61 11.82 1.15 -15.51
N THR A 62 12.69 0.59 -14.66
CA THR A 62 12.30 -0.19 -13.48
C THR A 62 13.07 0.25 -12.23
N MET A 63 12.51 -0.09 -11.07
CA MET A 63 13.19 -0.04 -9.79
C MET A 63 13.16 -1.42 -9.13
N THR A 64 14.16 -1.71 -8.32
CA THR A 64 14.23 -2.88 -7.45
C THR A 64 14.50 -2.42 -6.02
N ILE A 65 14.36 -3.34 -5.08
CA ILE A 65 14.73 -3.12 -3.68
C ILE A 65 15.97 -3.97 -3.41
N ASP A 66 16.99 -3.34 -2.83
CA ASP A 66 18.20 -4.02 -2.37
C ASP A 66 17.82 -5.21 -1.47
N PRO A 67 18.10 -6.46 -1.90
CA PRO A 67 17.74 -7.65 -1.14
C PRO A 67 18.32 -7.65 0.28
N ALA A 68 19.49 -7.04 0.50
CA ALA A 68 20.12 -6.94 1.81
C ALA A 68 19.34 -6.03 2.78
N LYS A 69 18.50 -5.14 2.25
CA LYS A 69 17.70 -4.18 3.02
C LYS A 69 16.22 -4.55 3.05
N ALA A 70 15.74 -5.31 2.07
CA ALA A 70 14.33 -5.65 1.88
C ALA A 70 13.67 -6.24 3.14
N ALA A 71 14.34 -7.17 3.82
CA ALA A 71 13.82 -7.78 5.05
C ALA A 71 13.49 -6.72 6.13
N GLY A 72 14.40 -5.76 6.35
CA GLY A 72 14.21 -4.70 7.34
C GLY A 72 13.16 -3.63 6.96
N LYS A 73 12.78 -3.55 5.68
CA LYS A 73 11.77 -2.59 5.19
C LYS A 73 10.37 -3.19 5.11
N PHE A 74 10.27 -4.46 4.71
CA PHE A 74 9.00 -5.10 4.39
C PHE A 74 8.58 -6.20 5.38
N TYR A 75 9.53 -6.83 6.05
CA TYR A 75 9.31 -8.09 6.78
C TYR A 75 9.95 -8.08 8.18
N GLN A 76 10.18 -6.90 8.77
CA GLN A 76 10.99 -6.75 10.00
C GLN A 76 10.41 -7.47 11.23
N ASP A 77 9.11 -7.73 11.21
CA ASP A 77 8.31 -8.34 12.26
C ASP A 77 7.77 -9.72 11.85
N CYS A 78 8.19 -10.22 10.69
CA CYS A 78 7.87 -11.57 10.24
C CYS A 78 8.91 -12.57 10.76
N PRO A 79 8.55 -13.86 10.92
CA PRO A 79 9.54 -14.92 11.13
C PRO A 79 10.60 -14.93 10.03
N GLN A 80 11.86 -15.22 10.36
CA GLN A 80 12.96 -15.21 9.39
C GLN A 80 12.67 -16.07 8.14
N ALA A 81 12.03 -17.23 8.32
CA ALA A 81 11.64 -18.11 7.21
C ALA A 81 10.72 -17.43 6.18
N ILE A 82 9.91 -16.46 6.60
CA ILE A 82 9.10 -15.65 5.69
C ILE A 82 9.97 -14.68 4.90
N ALA A 83 10.92 -14.00 5.55
CA ALA A 83 11.84 -13.11 4.84
C ALA A 83 12.69 -13.90 3.82
N ASP A 84 13.19 -15.07 4.21
CA ASP A 84 13.92 -15.99 3.34
C ASP A 84 13.08 -16.47 2.15
N TYR A 85 11.77 -16.63 2.36
CA TYR A 85 10.82 -16.95 1.29
C TYR A 85 10.53 -15.73 0.40
N ALA A 86 10.24 -14.57 0.97
CA ALA A 86 9.65 -13.44 0.25
C ALA A 86 10.69 -12.57 -0.46
N VAL A 87 11.84 -12.31 0.16
CA VAL A 87 12.88 -11.43 -0.40
C VAL A 87 13.36 -11.91 -1.78
N PRO A 88 13.68 -13.20 -2.01
CA PRO A 88 14.10 -13.68 -3.32
C PRO A 88 13.00 -13.62 -4.41
N ARG A 89 11.74 -13.41 -4.00
CA ARG A 89 10.59 -13.31 -4.92
C ARG A 89 10.25 -11.87 -5.29
N LEU A 90 10.94 -10.89 -4.72
CA LEU A 90 10.86 -9.50 -5.19
C LEU A 90 11.38 -9.41 -6.63
N CYS A 91 10.71 -8.63 -7.46
CA CYS A 91 11.06 -8.46 -8.86
C CYS A 91 11.14 -6.98 -9.24
N PRO A 92 11.78 -6.64 -10.38
CA PRO A 92 11.78 -5.28 -10.90
C PRO A 92 10.37 -4.74 -11.09
N GLN A 93 10.12 -3.58 -10.51
CA GLN A 93 8.84 -2.87 -10.58
C GLN A 93 8.92 -1.76 -11.63
N PRO A 94 8.02 -1.73 -12.62
CA PRO A 94 7.97 -0.65 -13.59
C PRO A 94 7.76 0.73 -12.94
N ILE A 95 8.50 1.73 -13.42
CA ILE A 95 8.42 3.11 -12.91
C ILE A 95 7.20 3.84 -13.48
N ALA A 96 6.91 3.69 -14.78
CA ALA A 96 5.88 4.47 -15.46
C ALA A 96 4.50 4.44 -14.78
N PRO A 97 3.97 3.28 -14.30
CA PRO A 97 2.70 3.27 -13.57
C PRO A 97 2.70 4.07 -12.26
N GLN A 98 3.86 4.23 -11.61
CA GLN A 98 3.98 5.00 -10.36
C GLN A 98 3.99 6.52 -10.62
N GLU A 99 4.38 6.93 -11.82
CA GLU A 99 4.43 8.33 -12.26
C GLU A 99 3.14 8.77 -12.96
N ALA A 100 2.25 7.83 -13.27
CA ALA A 100 0.95 8.13 -13.86
C ALA A 100 -0.03 8.62 -12.78
N PRO A 101 -0.51 9.88 -12.82
CA PRO A 101 -1.53 10.36 -11.91
C PRO A 101 -2.91 9.79 -12.29
N LEU A 102 -3.79 9.69 -11.28
CA LEU A 102 -5.22 9.49 -11.54
C LEU A 102 -5.88 10.86 -11.73
N PRO A 103 -6.46 11.18 -12.90
CA PRO A 103 -7.04 12.50 -13.14
C PRO A 103 -8.28 12.77 -12.27
N SER A 104 -8.99 11.72 -11.86
CA SER A 104 -10.14 11.78 -10.96
C SER A 104 -10.13 10.57 -10.03
N THR A 105 -10.63 10.77 -8.82
CA THR A 105 -10.91 9.75 -7.81
C THR A 105 -12.35 9.85 -7.28
N ALA A 106 -13.18 10.75 -7.85
CA ALA A 106 -14.46 11.12 -7.29
C ALA A 106 -15.47 9.96 -7.21
N ARG A 107 -15.52 9.10 -8.23
CA ARG A 107 -16.42 7.93 -8.24
C ARG A 107 -15.95 6.87 -7.26
N ALA A 108 -14.64 6.68 -7.14
CA ALA A 108 -14.04 5.78 -6.16
C ALA A 108 -14.20 6.29 -4.71
N GLU A 109 -14.12 7.60 -4.49
CA GLU A 109 -14.29 8.23 -3.18
C GLU A 109 -15.73 8.20 -2.66
N ALA A 110 -16.70 8.14 -3.57
CA ALA A 110 -18.12 7.97 -3.25
C ALA A 110 -18.47 6.54 -2.78
N LEU A 111 -17.59 5.56 -3.00
CA LEU A 111 -17.78 4.20 -2.49
C LEU A 111 -17.46 4.11 -1.00
N ARG A 112 -17.94 3.04 -0.36
CA ARG A 112 -17.47 2.66 0.96
C ARG A 112 -15.97 2.37 0.92
N ARG A 113 -15.23 2.96 1.85
CA ARG A 113 -13.78 2.86 1.95
C ARG A 113 -13.39 2.42 3.35
N HIS A 114 -12.44 1.51 3.41
CA HIS A 114 -11.81 1.04 4.64
C HIS A 114 -10.31 1.24 4.53
N TYR A 115 -9.68 1.56 5.65
CA TYR A 115 -8.23 1.61 5.76
C TYR A 115 -7.77 0.63 6.84
N ILE A 116 -6.72 -0.15 6.55
CA ILE A 116 -6.04 -1.01 7.51
C ILE A 116 -4.64 -0.44 7.71
N LEU A 117 -4.46 0.29 8.81
CA LEU A 117 -3.21 0.93 9.18
C LEU A 117 -2.27 -0.07 9.87
N CYS A 118 -1.02 -0.10 9.43
CA CYS A 118 0.04 -0.89 10.05
C CYS A 118 0.92 0.03 10.90
N GLU A 119 0.88 -0.15 12.22
CA GLU A 119 1.41 0.80 13.21
C GLU A 119 2.94 0.85 13.26
N ASP A 120 3.62 -0.22 12.82
CA ASP A 120 5.07 -0.36 12.84
C ASP A 120 5.68 -0.41 11.43
N ASP A 121 4.96 0.14 10.43
CA ASP A 121 5.37 0.13 9.03
C ASP A 121 6.69 0.91 8.80
N ARG A 122 7.67 0.22 8.19
CA ARG A 122 9.02 0.76 7.86
C ARG A 122 9.18 1.09 6.38
N THR A 123 8.08 1.14 5.65
CA THR A 123 7.98 1.47 4.23
C THR A 123 7.12 2.72 4.02
N ILE A 124 5.87 2.70 4.49
CA ILE A 124 4.99 3.87 4.51
C ILE A 124 4.85 4.35 5.96
N PRO A 125 5.39 5.53 6.32
CA PRO A 125 5.33 6.05 7.69
C PRO A 125 3.90 5.97 8.27
N PRO A 126 3.71 5.42 9.49
CA PRO A 126 2.39 5.34 10.11
C PRO A 126 1.68 6.69 10.21
N GLU A 127 2.39 7.77 10.51
CA GLU A 127 1.82 9.12 10.54
C GLU A 127 1.35 9.61 9.16
N TYR A 128 1.94 9.08 8.08
CA TYR A 128 1.48 9.38 6.73
C TYR A 128 0.28 8.51 6.34
N GLN A 129 0.22 7.26 6.84
CA GLN A 129 -0.99 6.44 6.74
C GLN A 129 -2.17 7.15 7.42
N GLU A 130 -1.99 7.68 8.64
CA GLU A 130 -3.01 8.47 9.35
C GLU A 130 -3.46 9.68 8.51
N THR A 131 -2.51 10.41 7.90
CA THR A 131 -2.80 11.54 7.03
C THR A 131 -3.64 11.12 5.82
N MET A 132 -3.28 10.01 5.17
CA MET A 132 -4.00 9.49 4.00
C MET A 132 -5.37 8.90 4.36
N SER A 133 -5.57 8.44 5.59
CA SER A 133 -6.84 7.86 6.06
C SER A 133 -7.78 8.87 6.75
N ALA A 134 -7.38 10.13 6.95
CA ALA A 134 -8.11 11.13 7.75
C ALA A 134 -9.56 11.42 7.31
N GLY A 135 -9.95 11.02 6.08
CA GLY A 135 -11.32 11.16 5.55
C GLY A 135 -12.06 9.82 5.35
N ILE A 136 -11.53 8.71 5.86
CA ILE A 136 -12.10 7.38 5.78
C ILE A 136 -12.70 7.04 7.15
N ALA A 137 -14.00 6.76 7.22
CA ALA A 137 -14.68 6.50 8.48
C ALA A 137 -14.24 5.17 9.14
N ASP A 138 -14.04 4.13 8.32
CA ASP A 138 -13.70 2.79 8.79
C ASP A 138 -12.18 2.57 8.75
N VAL A 139 -11.48 2.88 9.85
CA VAL A 139 -10.04 2.64 10.01
C VAL A 139 -9.79 1.53 11.03
N HIS A 140 -9.15 0.46 10.57
CA HIS A 140 -8.69 -0.67 11.37
C HIS A 140 -7.18 -0.55 11.60
N ARG A 141 -6.69 -1.00 12.76
CA ARG A 141 -5.26 -0.92 13.11
C ARG A 141 -4.69 -2.30 13.39
N LEU A 142 -3.49 -2.55 12.85
CA LEU A 142 -2.70 -3.74 13.11
C LEU A 142 -1.33 -3.32 13.67
N PRO A 143 -0.91 -3.86 14.82
CA PRO A 143 0.41 -3.61 15.41
C PRO A 143 1.49 -4.43 14.69
N CYS A 144 1.67 -4.17 13.40
CA CYS A 144 2.61 -4.87 12.53
C CYS A 144 3.27 -3.90 11.52
N GLY A 145 4.25 -4.44 10.81
CA GLY A 145 4.98 -3.81 9.74
C GLY A 145 4.26 -3.79 8.40
N HIS A 146 5.02 -3.63 7.32
CA HIS A 146 4.47 -3.39 5.99
C HIS A 146 3.76 -4.61 5.37
N SER A 147 3.96 -5.82 5.90
CA SER A 147 3.42 -7.06 5.34
C SER A 147 2.44 -7.77 6.28
N PRO A 148 1.25 -7.19 6.56
CA PRO A 148 0.27 -7.77 7.49
C PRO A 148 -0.23 -9.15 7.07
N PHE A 149 -0.22 -9.47 5.78
CA PHE A 149 -0.56 -10.80 5.24
C PHE A 149 0.47 -11.88 5.60
N PHE A 150 1.64 -11.50 6.10
CA PHE A 150 2.62 -12.43 6.66
C PHE A 150 2.76 -12.30 8.18
N ALA A 151 2.77 -11.08 8.72
CA ALA A 151 2.95 -10.84 10.15
C ALA A 151 1.69 -11.17 10.97
N MET A 152 0.51 -10.88 10.43
CA MET A 152 -0.78 -11.03 11.13
C MET A 152 -1.90 -11.54 10.21
N PRO A 153 -1.70 -12.68 9.49
CA PRO A 153 -2.64 -13.16 8.47
C PRO A 153 -4.05 -13.40 9.01
N ASP A 154 -4.19 -14.02 10.19
CA ASP A 154 -5.50 -14.34 10.77
C ASP A 154 -6.29 -13.07 11.16
N ARG A 155 -5.59 -12.06 11.70
CA ARG A 155 -6.22 -10.78 12.05
C ARG A 155 -6.61 -10.00 10.80
N LEU A 156 -5.74 -9.96 9.80
CA LEU A 156 -6.05 -9.34 8.51
C LEU A 156 -7.26 -10.02 7.85
N ALA A 157 -7.29 -11.36 7.83
CA ALA A 157 -8.40 -12.13 7.29
C ALA A 157 -9.71 -11.89 8.05
N THR A 158 -9.66 -11.79 9.38
CA THR A 158 -10.82 -11.47 10.21
C THR A 158 -11.39 -10.09 9.88
N ILE A 159 -10.54 -9.07 9.76
CA ILE A 159 -10.97 -7.71 9.37
C ILE A 159 -11.61 -7.74 7.97
N LEU A 160 -10.95 -8.36 7.00
CA LEU A 160 -11.47 -8.46 5.62
C LEU A 160 -12.81 -9.19 5.56
N SER A 161 -12.97 -10.25 6.37
CA SER A 161 -14.22 -11.01 6.44
C SER A 161 -15.34 -10.19 7.08
N SER A 162 -15.05 -9.38 8.10
CA SER A 162 -16.03 -8.44 8.68
C SER A 162 -16.51 -7.45 7.63
N ILE A 163 -15.57 -6.80 6.93
CA ILE A 163 -15.88 -5.82 5.87
C ILE A 163 -16.77 -6.46 4.79
N ALA A 164 -16.42 -7.68 4.36
CA ALA A 164 -17.18 -8.40 3.34
C ALA A 164 -18.61 -8.78 3.78
N ASN A 165 -18.84 -9.00 5.08
CA ASN A 165 -20.17 -9.30 5.62
C ASN A 165 -21.03 -8.05 5.86
N GLU A 166 -20.43 -6.87 5.89
CA GLU A 166 -21.11 -5.58 6.07
C GLU A 166 -21.45 -4.87 4.75
N THR A 167 -21.03 -5.44 3.62
CA THR A 167 -21.17 -4.84 2.28
C THR A 167 -22.07 -5.70 1.40
#